data_AF-F6D1Z8-F1
#
_entry.id   AF-F6D1Z8-F1
#
_cell.length_a   1.000
_cell.length_b   1.000
_cell.length_c   1.000
_cell.angle_alpha   90.00
_cell.angle_beta   90.00
_cell.angle_gamma   90.00
#
_symmetry.space_group_name_H-M   'P 1'
#
loop_
_entity.id
_entity.type
_entity.pdbx_description
1 polymer ?
#
loop_
_entity_poly.entity_id
_entity_poly.type
_entity_poly.pdbx_seq_one_letter_code
_entity_poly.pdbx_strand_id
1 'polypeptide(L)'
;MSSNSVYTFIKAITNIVTFKTRFKRNDIGKTVQMHDGYKFTVFRHAIKNSKPAINPVVLCVRLHFTEKSMKPSMPMLSVLGFPGFREKYWMINHWNEDFQALYEWDTKEDAEEYVNSFAMNYLKKKSVPRSIHYEIIPGIGLADHMRHLDL
;
A
#
# COMPACT_ATOMS: atom_id res chain seq x y z
N MET A 1 -9.07 11.01 15.46
CA MET A 1 -8.66 12.38 15.03
C MET A 1 -7.98 12.24 13.69
N SER A 2 -8.52 12.83 12.61
CA SER A 2 -7.93 12.73 11.27
C SER A 2 -6.50 13.29 11.28
N SER A 3 -5.50 12.44 11.07
CA SER A 3 -4.10 12.85 10.92
C SER A 3 -3.95 13.96 9.86
N ASN A 4 -3.36 15.10 10.23
CA ASN A 4 -3.14 16.22 9.30
C ASN A 4 -2.22 15.78 8.15
N SER A 5 -2.66 15.98 6.90
CA SER A 5 -1.95 15.52 5.70
C SER A 5 -0.53 16.07 5.57
N VAL A 6 -0.24 17.24 6.14
CA VAL A 6 1.10 17.84 6.16
C VAL A 6 2.01 17.10 7.15
N TYR A 7 1.47 16.70 8.30
CA TYR A 7 2.22 15.98 9.33
C TYR A 7 2.61 14.57 8.87
N THR A 8 1.67 13.82 8.30
CA THR A 8 1.94 12.47 7.76
C THR A 8 2.98 12.52 6.66
N PHE A 9 2.94 13.55 5.83
CA PHE A 9 3.92 13.79 4.79
C PHE A 9 5.32 14.10 5.33
N ILE A 10 5.45 15.04 6.27
CA ILE A 10 6.72 15.35 6.94
C ILE A 10 7.29 14.09 7.60
N LYS A 11 6.45 13.33 8.31
CA LYS A 11 6.87 12.08 8.97
C LYS A 11 7.30 11.01 7.96
N ALA A 12 6.66 10.93 6.79
CA ALA A 12 7.08 10.03 5.72
C ALA A 12 8.48 10.40 5.21
N ILE A 13 8.72 11.69 4.94
CA ILE A 13 10.04 12.20 4.54
C ILE A 13 11.07 11.90 5.63
N THR A 14 10.76 12.23 6.90
CA THR A 14 11.65 11.93 8.03
C THR A 14 11.95 10.44 8.13
N ASN A 15 10.95 9.55 7.99
CA ASN A 15 11.15 8.10 8.05
C ASN A 15 12.05 7.59 6.90
N ILE A 16 11.90 8.16 5.70
CA ILE A 16 12.75 7.82 4.55
C ILE A 16 14.19 8.32 4.79
N VAL A 17 14.36 9.58 5.18
CA VAL A 17 15.67 10.21 5.41
C VAL A 17 16.39 9.61 6.62
N THR A 18 15.66 9.13 7.63
CA THR A 18 16.22 8.44 8.81
C THR A 18 16.40 6.94 8.63
N PHE A 19 16.28 6.41 7.40
CA PHE A 19 16.40 4.98 7.07
C PHE A 19 15.44 4.05 7.85
N LYS A 20 14.39 4.60 8.46
CA LYS A 20 13.34 3.82 9.12
C LYS A 20 12.46 3.11 8.09
N THR A 21 12.43 3.59 6.85
CA THR A 21 11.80 2.89 5.72
C THR A 21 12.86 2.50 4.70
N ARG A 22 12.90 1.21 4.33
CA ARG A 22 13.80 0.66 3.32
C ARG A 22 13.01 0.24 2.10
N PHE A 23 13.57 0.48 0.91
CA PHE A 23 13.03 -0.04 -0.34
C PHE A 23 13.74 -1.35 -0.69
N LYS A 24 13.00 -2.44 -0.70
CA LYS A 24 13.53 -3.76 -1.07
C LYS A 24 13.47 -3.92 -2.58
N ARG A 25 14.61 -4.27 -3.19
CA ARG A 25 14.72 -4.47 -4.64
C ARG A 25 14.50 -5.93 -5.05
N ASN A 26 14.73 -6.86 -4.15
CA ASN A 26 14.66 -8.31 -4.43
C ASN A 26 13.25 -8.78 -4.80
N ASP A 27 12.23 -8.02 -4.44
CA ASP A 27 10.84 -8.36 -4.72
C ASP A 27 10.31 -7.71 -6.02
N ILE A 28 11.08 -6.80 -6.63
CA ILE A 28 10.71 -6.15 -7.89
C ILE A 28 10.78 -7.17 -9.03
N GLY A 29 9.76 -7.19 -9.87
CA GLY A 29 9.59 -8.13 -10.99
C GLY A 29 8.89 -9.42 -10.62
N LYS A 30 8.69 -9.72 -9.32
CA LYS A 30 7.87 -10.86 -8.90
C LYS A 30 6.42 -10.65 -9.28
N THR A 31 5.77 -11.73 -9.71
CA THR A 31 4.34 -11.74 -10.03
C THR A 31 3.58 -12.38 -8.87
N VAL A 32 2.50 -11.73 -8.45
CA VAL A 32 1.55 -12.21 -7.45
C VAL A 32 0.24 -12.53 -8.15
N GLN A 33 -0.29 -13.72 -7.94
CA GLN A 33 -1.61 -14.11 -8.43
C GLN A 33 -2.65 -13.89 -7.34
N MET A 34 -3.63 -13.03 -7.61
CA MET A 34 -4.70 -12.74 -6.66
C MET A 34 -5.75 -13.86 -6.70
N HIS A 35 -6.58 -13.97 -5.66
CA HIS A 35 -7.64 -14.99 -5.58
C HIS A 35 -8.68 -14.90 -6.70
N ASP A 36 -8.84 -13.72 -7.30
CA ASP A 36 -9.69 -13.51 -8.48
C ASP A 36 -9.01 -13.88 -9.81
N GLY A 37 -7.81 -14.45 -9.77
CA GLY A 37 -7.04 -14.92 -10.91
C GLY A 37 -6.20 -13.84 -11.60
N TYR A 38 -6.34 -12.55 -11.22
CA TYR A 38 -5.53 -11.50 -11.82
C TYR A 38 -4.08 -11.56 -11.34
N LYS A 39 -3.15 -11.34 -12.27
CA LYS A 39 -1.70 -11.34 -12.01
C LYS A 39 -1.17 -9.91 -11.95
N PHE A 40 -0.45 -9.61 -10.88
CA PHE A 40 0.16 -8.30 -10.67
C PHE A 40 1.66 -8.43 -10.51
N THR A 41 2.42 -7.57 -11.17
CA THR A 41 3.89 -7.53 -11.08
C THR A 41 4.32 -6.43 -10.13
N VAL A 42 5.13 -6.79 -9.13
CA VAL A 42 5.68 -5.87 -8.15
C VAL A 42 6.67 -4.93 -8.84
N PHE A 43 6.47 -3.62 -8.75
CA PHE A 43 7.42 -2.63 -9.27
C PHE A 43 8.05 -1.76 -8.18
N ARG A 44 7.53 -1.83 -6.96
CA ARG A 44 8.15 -1.20 -5.78
C ARG A 44 7.72 -1.95 -4.52
N HIS A 45 8.62 -1.98 -3.56
CA HIS A 45 8.37 -2.55 -2.24
C HIS A 45 9.06 -1.72 -1.16
N ALA A 46 8.32 -1.36 -0.11
CA ALA A 46 8.81 -0.58 1.01
C ALA A 46 8.45 -1.25 2.32
N ILE A 47 9.41 -1.32 3.22
CA ILE A 47 9.26 -1.88 4.56
C ILE A 47 9.77 -0.88 5.58
N LYS A 48 8.98 -0.66 6.63
CA LYS A 48 9.37 0.13 7.79
C LYS A 48 10.00 -0.81 8.82
N ASN A 49 11.11 -0.37 9.42
CA ASN A 49 11.73 -1.11 10.51
C ASN A 49 10.89 -0.94 11.78
N SER A 50 10.15 -1.98 12.15
CA SER A 50 9.32 -2.04 13.34
C SER A 50 9.38 -3.43 13.97
N LYS A 51 9.06 -3.52 15.27
CA LYS A 51 8.85 -4.83 15.93
C LYS A 51 7.66 -5.55 15.29
N PRO A 52 7.58 -6.90 15.34
CA PRO A 52 6.40 -7.63 14.87
C PRO A 52 5.10 -7.08 15.48
N ALA A 53 4.05 -6.97 14.67
CA ALA A 53 2.74 -6.57 15.15
C ALA A 53 2.09 -7.73 15.93
N ILE A 54 1.32 -7.41 16.97
CA ILE A 54 0.58 -8.41 17.75
C ILE A 54 -0.63 -8.89 16.95
N ASN A 55 -1.35 -7.96 16.33
CA ASN A 55 -2.56 -8.23 15.54
C ASN A 55 -2.42 -7.61 14.14
N PRO A 56 -1.50 -8.13 13.30
CA PRO A 56 -1.25 -7.55 11.99
C PRO A 56 -2.51 -7.55 11.13
N VAL A 57 -2.60 -6.54 10.27
CA VAL A 57 -3.71 -6.37 9.33
C VAL A 57 -3.16 -6.13 7.94
N VAL A 58 -3.69 -6.88 6.98
CA VAL A 58 -3.45 -6.61 5.56
C VAL A 58 -4.54 -5.70 5.04
N LEU A 59 -4.15 -4.68 4.29
CA LEU A 59 -5.04 -3.88 3.46
C LEU A 59 -4.68 -4.14 2.00
N CYS A 60 -5.66 -4.54 1.20
CA CYS A 60 -5.55 -4.60 -0.25
C CYS A 60 -6.28 -3.41 -0.85
N VAL A 61 -5.64 -2.67 -1.76
CA VAL A 61 -6.27 -1.58 -2.52
C VAL A 61 -5.99 -1.81 -4.00
N ARG A 62 -7.04 -1.88 -4.80
CA ARG A 62 -6.97 -1.93 -6.27
C ARG A 62 -7.66 -0.72 -6.86
N LEU A 63 -7.11 -0.17 -7.94
CA LEU A 63 -7.72 0.94 -8.68
C LEU A 63 -7.23 0.96 -10.12
N HIS A 64 -8.02 1.61 -10.97
CA HIS A 64 -7.62 1.96 -12.34
C HIS A 64 -7.40 3.47 -12.43
N PHE A 65 -6.22 3.91 -12.84
CA PHE A 65 -5.90 5.33 -12.97
C PHE A 65 -6.54 5.94 -14.22
N THR A 66 -6.93 7.22 -14.17
CA THR A 66 -7.47 7.94 -15.35
C THR A 66 -6.41 8.20 -16.43
N GLU A 67 -5.14 8.22 -16.06
CA GLU A 67 -4.00 8.46 -16.96
C GLU A 67 -3.14 7.20 -17.03
N LYS A 68 -2.72 6.83 -18.26
CA LYS A 68 -1.93 5.61 -18.58
C LYS A 68 -0.59 5.48 -17.84
N SER A 69 -0.10 6.53 -17.19
CA SER A 69 1.13 6.46 -16.41
C SER A 69 1.06 7.47 -15.28
N MET A 70 0.61 7.06 -14.10
CA MET A 70 0.78 7.92 -12.93
C MET A 70 2.28 7.96 -12.59
N LYS A 71 2.93 9.10 -12.86
CA LYS A 71 4.28 9.36 -12.37
C LYS A 71 4.28 9.18 -10.85
N PRO A 72 5.31 8.56 -10.25
CA PRO A 72 5.38 8.40 -8.80
C PRO A 72 5.24 9.76 -8.11
N SER A 73 4.06 10.05 -7.58
CA SER A 73 3.72 11.34 -7.01
C SER A 73 3.91 11.34 -5.50
N MET A 74 4.20 12.52 -4.93
CA MET A 74 4.41 12.71 -3.49
C MET A 74 3.32 12.10 -2.58
N PRO A 75 2.01 12.12 -2.93
CA PRO A 75 0.98 11.48 -2.13
C PRO A 75 1.15 9.96 -1.97
N MET A 76 1.77 9.26 -2.93
CA MET A 76 1.96 7.80 -2.83
C MET A 76 2.96 7.39 -1.76
N LEU A 77 3.85 8.30 -1.35
CA LEU A 77 4.82 8.08 -0.27
C LEU A 77 4.30 8.54 1.10
N SER A 78 3.23 9.34 1.14
CA SER A 78 2.67 9.85 2.41
C SER A 78 2.26 8.73 3.38
N VAL A 79 1.82 7.59 2.86
CA VAL A 79 1.46 6.40 3.65
C VAL A 79 2.60 5.93 4.57
N LEU A 80 3.87 6.13 4.17
CA LEU A 80 5.04 5.72 4.93
C LEU A 80 5.18 6.48 6.27
N GLY A 81 4.43 7.57 6.44
CA GLY A 81 4.38 8.37 7.66
C GLY A 81 3.19 8.09 8.57
N PHE A 82 2.21 7.27 8.14
CA PHE A 82 1.01 7.01 8.94
C PHE A 82 1.35 6.17 10.19
N PRO A 83 0.63 6.38 11.31
CA PRO A 83 0.64 5.48 12.46
C PRO A 83 0.34 4.04 12.03
N GLY A 84 0.97 3.06 12.66
CA GLY A 84 0.74 1.66 12.35
C GLY A 84 1.26 1.16 11.00
N PHE A 85 1.71 2.01 10.06
CA PHE A 85 2.23 1.55 8.77
C PHE A 85 3.48 0.68 8.94
N ARG A 86 3.52 -0.49 8.27
CA ARG A 86 4.63 -1.44 8.35
C ARG A 86 5.25 -1.80 7.01
N GLU A 87 4.43 -2.15 6.02
CA GLU A 87 4.93 -2.64 4.73
C GLU A 87 4.00 -2.26 3.58
N LYS A 88 4.53 -2.10 2.36
CA LYS A 88 3.76 -1.85 1.16
C LYS A 88 4.39 -2.45 -0.10
N TYR A 89 3.60 -3.20 -0.85
CA TYR A 89 3.87 -3.54 -2.25
C TYR A 89 3.10 -2.60 -3.16
N TRP A 90 3.74 -2.15 -4.24
CA TRP A 90 3.11 -1.51 -5.38
C TRP A 90 3.23 -2.44 -6.56
N MET A 91 2.10 -2.73 -7.19
CA MET A 91 2.00 -3.73 -8.23
C MET A 91 1.14 -3.23 -9.38
N ILE A 92 1.41 -3.73 -10.58
CA ILE A 92 0.69 -3.38 -11.79
C ILE A 92 0.26 -4.67 -12.51
N ASN A 93 -0.97 -4.71 -12.98
CA ASN A 93 -1.40 -5.74 -13.91
C ASN A 93 -1.10 -5.25 -15.33
N HIS A 94 -0.24 -5.96 -16.05
CA HIS A 94 0.20 -5.56 -17.39
C HIS A 94 -0.86 -5.76 -18.48
N TRP A 95 -1.93 -6.52 -18.19
CA TRP A 95 -2.99 -6.80 -19.15
C TRP A 95 -4.05 -5.69 -19.17
N ASN A 96 -4.55 -5.26 -18.01
CA ASN A 96 -5.57 -4.22 -17.90
C ASN A 96 -5.06 -2.89 -17.33
N GLU A 97 -3.76 -2.77 -17.05
CA GLU A 97 -3.12 -1.58 -16.47
C GLU A 97 -3.64 -1.21 -15.06
N ASP A 98 -4.32 -2.14 -14.36
CA ASP A 98 -4.77 -1.89 -13.00
C ASP A 98 -3.60 -1.80 -12.04
N PHE A 99 -3.68 -0.81 -11.15
CA PHE A 99 -2.76 -0.66 -10.04
C PHE A 99 -3.31 -1.37 -8.81
N GLN A 100 -2.45 -2.14 -8.13
CA GLN A 100 -2.78 -2.73 -6.84
C GLN A 100 -1.67 -2.46 -5.82
N ALA A 101 -2.07 -2.15 -4.60
CA ALA A 101 -1.18 -2.05 -3.47
C ALA A 101 -1.65 -2.95 -2.33
N LEU A 102 -0.70 -3.71 -1.77
CA LEU A 102 -0.89 -4.47 -0.55
C LEU A 102 -0.11 -3.78 0.57
N TYR A 103 -0.72 -3.66 1.73
CA TYR A 103 -0.16 -2.97 2.89
C TYR A 103 -0.21 -3.89 4.10
N GLU A 104 0.76 -3.74 5.01
CA GLU A 104 0.69 -4.28 6.37
C GLU A 104 0.57 -3.13 7.36
N TRP A 105 -0.34 -3.28 8.32
CA TRP A 105 -0.61 -2.36 9.41
C TRP A 105 -0.51 -3.05 10.78
N ASP A 106 -0.19 -2.28 11.81
CA ASP A 106 -0.14 -2.75 13.21
C ASP A 106 -1.52 -3.17 13.72
N THR A 107 -2.57 -2.44 13.34
CA THR A 107 -3.95 -2.65 13.77
C THR A 107 -4.95 -2.41 12.64
N LYS A 108 -6.19 -2.83 12.86
CA LYS A 108 -7.30 -2.58 11.92
C LYS A 108 -7.63 -1.10 11.86
N GLU A 109 -7.60 -0.43 13.01
CA GLU A 109 -7.91 0.97 13.18
C GLU A 109 -6.92 1.86 12.39
N ASP A 110 -5.63 1.51 12.37
CA ASP A 110 -4.63 2.21 11.57
C ASP A 110 -4.91 2.09 10.06
N ALA A 111 -5.32 0.89 9.60
CA ALA A 111 -5.69 0.65 8.21
C ALA A 111 -6.95 1.44 7.81
N GLU A 112 -7.97 1.46 8.69
CA GLU A 112 -9.19 2.22 8.48
C GLU A 112 -8.94 3.73 8.47
N GLU A 113 -8.05 4.24 9.32
CA GLU A 113 -7.65 5.65 9.29
C GLU A 113 -7.00 6.01 7.94
N TYR A 114 -6.13 5.14 7.42
CA TYR A 114 -5.52 5.36 6.11
C TYR A 114 -6.57 5.35 4.97
N VAL A 115 -7.52 4.43 4.98
CA VAL A 115 -8.61 4.35 3.98
C VAL A 115 -9.43 5.64 3.94
N ASN A 116 -9.64 6.28 5.11
CA ASN A 116 -10.39 7.53 5.25
C ASN A 116 -9.53 8.79 5.08
N SER A 117 -8.24 8.63 4.79
CA SER A 117 -7.29 9.74 4.75
C SER A 117 -7.39 10.61 3.48
N PHE A 118 -6.80 11.81 3.57
CA PHE A 118 -6.62 12.68 2.40
C PHE A 118 -5.84 12.00 1.27
N ALA A 119 -4.86 11.15 1.60
CA ALA A 119 -4.06 10.43 0.61
C ALA A 119 -4.94 9.48 -0.22
N MET A 120 -5.85 8.75 0.42
CA MET A 120 -6.81 7.90 -0.28
C MET A 120 -7.84 8.71 -1.05
N ASN A 121 -8.31 9.83 -0.53
CA ASN A 121 -9.19 10.74 -1.28
C ASN A 121 -8.50 11.32 -2.53
N TYR A 122 -7.20 11.61 -2.47
CA TYR A 122 -6.41 12.02 -3.63
C TYR A 122 -6.32 10.89 -4.66
N LEU A 123 -6.05 9.64 -4.23
CA LEU A 123 -6.03 8.49 -5.13
C LEU A 123 -7.39 8.27 -5.82
N LYS A 124 -8.50 8.36 -5.07
CA LYS A 124 -9.87 8.28 -5.62
C LYS A 124 -10.08 9.31 -6.73
N LYS A 125 -9.62 10.55 -6.55
CA LYS A 125 -9.73 11.63 -7.56
C LYS A 125 -8.89 11.39 -8.82
N LYS A 126 -7.81 10.61 -8.71
CA LYS A 126 -6.93 10.23 -9.83
C LYS A 126 -7.31 8.89 -10.46
N SER A 127 -8.31 8.22 -9.91
CA SER A 127 -8.82 6.94 -10.40
C SER A 127 -10.02 7.16 -11.30
N VAL A 128 -10.23 6.27 -12.26
CA VAL A 128 -11.49 6.18 -13.00
C VAL A 128 -12.64 6.09 -11.99
N PRO A 129 -13.75 6.82 -12.20
CA PRO A 129 -14.87 6.78 -11.27
C PRO A 129 -15.29 5.35 -10.93
N ARG A 130 -15.41 5.05 -9.63
CA ARG A 130 -15.82 3.74 -9.09
C ARG A 130 -14.85 2.56 -9.36
N SER A 131 -13.64 2.80 -9.85
CA SER A 131 -12.64 1.73 -10.08
C SER A 131 -11.85 1.34 -8.83
N ILE A 132 -11.91 2.15 -7.77
CA ILE A 132 -11.17 1.91 -6.54
C ILE A 132 -11.93 0.96 -5.61
N HIS A 133 -11.28 -0.15 -5.28
CA HIS A 133 -11.75 -1.18 -4.37
C HIS A 133 -10.70 -1.38 -3.28
N TYR A 134 -11.15 -1.73 -2.08
CA TYR A 134 -10.24 -2.12 -1.02
C TYR A 134 -10.86 -3.19 -0.13
N GLU A 135 -9.99 -3.95 0.53
CA GLU A 135 -10.33 -5.00 1.47
C GLU A 135 -9.39 -4.94 2.66
N ILE A 136 -9.93 -5.07 3.87
CA ILE A 136 -9.17 -5.12 5.12
C ILE A 136 -9.28 -6.54 5.68
N ILE A 137 -8.13 -7.20 5.83
CA ILE A 137 -8.00 -8.59 6.25
C ILE A 137 -7.28 -8.62 7.60
N PRO A 138 -8.02 -8.68 8.72
CA PRO A 138 -7.42 -8.69 10.05
C PRO A 138 -6.82 -10.05 10.42
N GLY A 139 -5.82 -10.05 11.29
CA GLY A 139 -5.27 -11.27 11.89
C GLY A 139 -4.26 -12.02 11.02
N ILE A 140 -3.76 -11.39 9.95
CA ILE A 140 -2.74 -11.96 9.08
C ILE A 140 -1.68 -10.90 8.74
N GLY A 141 -0.41 -11.32 8.77
CA GLY A 141 0.71 -10.52 8.29
C GLY A 141 0.80 -10.55 6.76
N LEU A 142 1.39 -9.53 6.16
CA LEU A 142 1.47 -9.44 4.70
C LEU A 142 2.37 -10.52 4.11
N ALA A 143 3.47 -10.87 4.79
CA ALA A 143 4.31 -11.99 4.38
C ALA A 143 3.53 -13.32 4.35
N ASP A 144 2.67 -13.55 5.34
CA ASP A 144 1.85 -14.76 5.42
C ASP A 144 0.74 -14.73 4.39
N HIS A 145 0.09 -13.59 4.18
CA HIS A 145 -0.93 -13.41 3.15
C HIS A 145 -0.37 -13.65 1.75
N MET A 146 0.81 -13.12 1.43
CA MET A 146 1.47 -13.33 0.13
C MET A 146 1.73 -14.82 -0.14
N ARG A 147 2.10 -15.61 0.88
CA ARG A 147 2.27 -17.07 0.70
C ARG A 147 0.97 -17.80 0.33
N HIS A 148 -0.19 -17.26 0.66
CA HIS A 148 -1.49 -17.80 0.24
C HIS A 148 -1.89 -17.36 -1.17
N LEU A 149 -1.21 -16.37 -1.74
CA LEU A 149 -1.41 -15.84 -3.10
C LEU A 149 -0.45 -16.46 -4.13
N ASP A 150 0.65 -17.10 -3.70
CA ASP A 150 1.66 -17.74 -4.55
C ASP A 150 1.21 -19.09 -5.16
N LEU A 151 -0.09 -19.27 -5.47
CA LEU A 151 -0.62 -20.45 -6.16
C LEU A 151 -0.57 -20.32 -7.69
#